data_AF-A0A957AJH4-F1
#
_entry.id   AF-A0A957AJH4-F1
#
_cell.length_a   1.000
_cell.length_b   1.000
_cell.length_c   1.000
_cell.angle_alpha   90.00
_cell.angle_beta   90.00
_cell.angle_gamma   90.00
#
_symmetry.space_group_name_H-M   'P 1'
#
loop_
_entity.id
_entity.type
_entity.pdbx_description
1 polymer ?
#
loop_
_entity_poly.entity_id
_entity_poly.type
_entity_poly.pdbx_seq_one_letter_code
_entity_poly.pdbx_strand_id
1 'polypeptide(L)'
;VVAEQVAAGERGIIGVMLESFLVDGRQDLTDLAHLTYGQSVTDACMGWEMTVPVLQELAAAVRARRALSGQEGRELATSQA
;
A
#
# COMPACT_ATOMS: atom_id res chain seq x y z
N VAL A 1 -5.91 -6.20 6.28
CA VAL A 1 -6.15 -7.35 5.37
C VAL A 1 -5.05 -7.62 4.33
N VAL A 2 -4.73 -6.75 3.36
CA VAL A 2 -3.67 -7.05 2.37
C VAL A 2 -2.26 -6.95 2.99
N ALA A 3 -1.99 -5.88 3.74
CA ALA A 3 -0.71 -5.72 4.44
C ALA A 3 -0.43 -6.88 5.40
N GLU A 4 -1.44 -7.35 6.12
CA GLU A 4 -1.34 -8.52 7.02
C GLU A 4 -0.98 -9.79 6.26
N GLN A 5 -1.62 -10.07 5.13
CA GLN A 5 -1.27 -11.23 4.28
C GLN A 5 0.17 -11.16 3.80
N VAL A 6 0.60 -9.98 3.32
CA VAL A 6 1.99 -9.76 2.91
C VAL A 6 2.93 -10.00 4.10
N ALA A 7 2.65 -9.42 5.26
CA ALA A 7 3.46 -9.57 6.47
C ALA A 7 3.56 -11.02 6.93
N ALA A 8 2.50 -11.81 6.77
CA ALA A 8 2.42 -13.22 7.15
C ALA A 8 3.16 -14.17 6.20
N GLY A 9 3.73 -13.69 5.09
CA GLY A 9 4.52 -14.52 4.19
C GLY A 9 3.96 -14.70 2.78
N GLU A 10 2.78 -14.17 2.47
CA GLU A 10 2.13 -14.39 1.17
C GLU A 10 3.03 -13.92 0.01
N ARG A 11 3.32 -14.83 -0.93
CA ARG A 11 4.24 -14.62 -2.06
C ARG A 11 3.53 -14.37 -3.39
N GLY A 12 2.26 -14.76 -3.51
CA GLY A 12 1.42 -14.52 -4.69
C GLY A 12 0.99 -13.07 -4.87
N ILE A 13 0.98 -12.28 -3.79
CA ILE A 13 0.72 -10.83 -3.86
C ILE A 13 2.02 -10.11 -4.25
N ILE A 14 2.09 -9.70 -5.52
CA ILE A 14 3.26 -9.04 -6.11
C ILE A 14 3.17 -7.51 -6.11
N GLY A 15 1.96 -6.95 -5.97
CA GLY A 15 1.71 -5.51 -6.01
C GLY A 15 0.27 -5.17 -5.64
N VAL A 16 0.01 -3.87 -5.47
CA VAL A 16 -1.32 -3.30 -5.23
C VAL A 16 -1.50 -2.06 -6.10
N MET A 17 -2.76 -1.72 -6.38
CA MET A 17 -3.14 -0.47 -7.02
C MET A 17 -3.91 0.38 -6.01
N LEU A 18 -3.58 1.67 -5.93
CA LEU A 18 -4.21 2.63 -5.02
C LEU A 18 -4.64 3.85 -5.83
N GLU A 19 -5.90 4.27 -5.70
CA GLU A 19 -6.40 5.52 -6.25
C GLU A 19 -6.21 6.63 -5.21
N SER A 20 -5.25 7.51 -5.47
CA SER A 20 -4.81 8.54 -4.53
C SER A 20 -4.63 9.86 -5.24
N PHE A 21 -5.01 10.95 -4.56
CA PHE A 21 -4.80 12.30 -5.03
C PHE A 21 -4.45 13.22 -3.84
N LEU A 22 -4.26 14.51 -4.08
CA LEU A 22 -3.85 15.41 -3.00
C LEU A 22 -4.98 15.61 -1.97
N VAL A 23 -6.18 15.82 -2.49
CA VAL A 23 -7.43 16.01 -1.74
C VAL A 23 -8.31 14.79 -1.93
N ASP A 24 -8.94 14.37 -0.84
CA ASP A 24 -9.82 13.21 -0.78
C ASP A 24 -11.09 13.37 -1.65
N GLY A 25 -11.64 12.25 -2.10
CA GLY A 25 -12.89 12.18 -2.85
C GLY A 25 -12.75 12.53 -4.33
N ARG A 26 -13.85 13.07 -4.88
CA ARG A 26 -13.95 13.54 -6.27
C ARG A 26 -14.77 14.83 -6.35
N GLN A 27 -14.66 15.52 -7.48
CA GLN A 27 -15.45 16.69 -7.84
C GLN A 27 -16.04 16.56 -9.26
N ASP A 28 -17.14 17.25 -9.53
CA ASP A 28 -17.78 17.26 -10.85
C ASP A 28 -17.22 18.39 -11.73
N LEU A 29 -17.21 18.17 -13.06
CA LEU A 29 -16.77 19.15 -14.06
C LEU A 29 -17.84 20.19 -14.41
N THR A 30 -18.49 20.77 -13.39
CA THR A 30 -19.61 21.72 -13.57
C THR A 30 -19.15 23.17 -13.63
N ASP A 31 -18.18 23.55 -12.81
CA ASP A 31 -17.58 24.89 -12.80
C ASP A 31 -16.06 24.80 -13.01
N LEU A 32 -15.66 24.83 -14.28
CA LEU A 32 -14.25 24.69 -14.68
C LEU A 32 -13.36 25.82 -14.14
N ALA A 33 -13.92 26.95 -13.71
CA ALA A 33 -13.16 28.05 -13.13
C ALA A 33 -12.86 27.86 -11.64
N HIS A 34 -13.58 26.98 -10.94
CA HIS A 34 -13.50 26.79 -9.49
C HIS A 34 -13.26 25.34 -9.06
N LEU A 35 -12.52 24.57 -9.88
CA LEU A 35 -12.10 23.23 -9.48
C LEU A 35 -11.11 23.30 -8.31
N THR A 36 -11.31 22.44 -7.32
CA THR A 36 -10.34 22.22 -6.25
C THR A 36 -9.10 21.58 -6.85
N TYR A 37 -7.99 22.30 -6.81
CA TYR A 37 -6.71 21.75 -7.24
C TYR A 37 -6.38 20.49 -6.45
N GLY A 38 -6.00 19.43 -7.15
CA GLY A 38 -5.63 18.19 -6.48
C GLY A 38 -6.79 17.37 -5.94
N GLN A 39 -8.04 17.58 -6.41
CA GLN A 39 -9.17 16.65 -6.20
C GLN A 39 -9.57 15.96 -7.53
N SER A 40 -9.82 14.65 -7.52
CA SER A 40 -10.10 13.86 -8.73
C SER A 40 -11.38 14.30 -9.43
N VAL A 41 -11.44 14.22 -10.75
CA VAL A 41 -12.66 14.52 -11.55
C VAL A 41 -13.34 13.26 -12.11
N THR A 42 -12.76 12.08 -11.83
CA THR A 42 -13.26 10.77 -12.26
C THR A 42 -13.77 10.00 -11.06
N ASP A 43 -12.99 9.03 -10.58
CA ASP A 43 -13.28 8.20 -9.42
C ASP A 43 -12.79 8.88 -8.14
N ALA A 44 -13.42 8.55 -7.01
CA ALA A 44 -13.06 9.11 -5.72
C ALA A 44 -11.71 8.52 -5.26
N CYS A 45 -10.73 9.40 -5.06
CA CYS A 45 -9.40 9.01 -4.58
C CYS A 45 -9.26 9.25 -3.08
N MET A 46 -8.38 8.49 -2.44
CA MET A 46 -7.94 8.84 -1.09
C MET A 46 -7.04 10.09 -1.09
N GLY A 47 -7.16 10.93 -0.07
CA GLY A 47 -6.30 12.11 0.13
C GLY A 47 -4.89 11.76 0.62
N TRP A 48 -4.00 12.76 0.58
CA TRP A 48 -2.59 12.61 0.96
C TRP A 48 -2.38 12.13 2.41
N GLU A 49 -3.23 12.60 3.32
CA GLU A 49 -3.23 12.23 4.74
C GLU A 49 -3.45 10.73 4.95
N MET A 50 -4.12 10.05 4.01
CA MET A 50 -4.33 8.61 4.03
C MET A 50 -3.32 7.85 3.17
N THR A 51 -2.87 8.42 2.05
CA THR A 51 -1.87 7.78 1.17
C THR A 51 -0.58 7.45 1.90
N VAL A 52 -0.04 8.41 2.64
CA VAL A 52 1.24 8.24 3.35
C VAL A 52 1.20 7.09 4.37
N PRO A 53 0.25 7.02 5.31
CA PRO A 53 0.22 5.92 6.28
C PRO A 53 -0.01 4.56 5.62
N VAL A 54 -0.83 4.47 4.57
CA VAL A 54 -1.03 3.21 3.84
C VAL A 54 0.28 2.72 3.18
N LEU A 55 1.03 3.61 2.55
CA LEU A 55 2.33 3.25 1.97
C LEU A 55 3.35 2.84 3.06
N GLN A 56 3.32 3.50 4.22
CA GLN A 56 4.17 3.13 5.36
C GLN A 56 3.83 1.74 5.92
N GLU A 57 2.53 1.43 6.04
CA GLU A 57 2.04 0.12 6.49
C GLU A 57 2.45 -0.99 5.50
N LEU A 58 2.22 -0.79 4.19
CA LEU A 58 2.63 -1.73 3.15
C LEU A 58 4.15 -1.94 3.15
N ALA A 59 4.93 -0.88 3.35
CA ALA A 59 6.38 -0.98 3.47
C ALA A 59 6.79 -1.78 4.72
N ALA A 60 6.09 -1.62 5.85
CA ALA A 60 6.33 -2.41 7.06
C ALA A 60 6.02 -3.90 6.85
N ALA A 61 4.90 -4.21 6.19
CA ALA A 61 4.53 -5.57 5.83
C ALA A 61 5.57 -6.26 4.94
N VAL A 62 6.07 -5.56 3.91
CA VAL A 62 7.12 -6.08 3.03
C VAL A 62 8.41 -6.36 3.81
N ARG A 63 8.79 -5.51 4.76
CA ARG A 63 9.95 -5.75 5.64
C ARG A 63 9.74 -6.98 6.53
N ALA A 64 8.56 -7.14 7.12
CA ALA A 64 8.22 -8.30 7.95
C ALA A 64 8.34 -9.61 7.15
N ARG A 65 7.76 -9.66 5.94
CA ARG A 65 7.87 -10.82 5.04
C ARG A 65 9.31 -11.22 4.74
N ARG A 66 10.16 -10.23 4.46
CA ARG A 66 11.59 -10.46 4.15
C ARG A 66 12.34 -11.04 5.35
N ALA A 67 11.99 -10.63 6.56
CA ALA A 67 12.59 -11.18 7.78
C ALA A 67 12.27 -12.67 7.97
N LEU A 68 11.05 -13.11 7.64
CA LEU A 68 10.65 -14.53 7.70
C LEU A 68 11.49 -15.42 6.76
N SER A 69 11.71 -14.98 5.52
CA SER A 69 12.56 -15.72 4.57
C SER A 69 14.01 -15.86 5.04
N GLY A 70 14.53 -14.88 5.78
CA GLY A 70 15.85 -14.95 6.40
C GLY A 70 15.93 -15.92 7.56
N GLN A 71 14.81 -16.19 8.24
CA GLN A 71 14.73 -17.16 9.33
C GLN A 71 14.57 -18.60 8.82
N GLU A 72 13.75 -18.84 7.80
CA GLU A 72 13.62 -20.16 7.15
C GLU A 72 14.99 -20.68 6.68
N GLY A 73 15.77 -19.84 6.00
CA GLY A 73 17.12 -20.22 5.54
C GLY A 73 18.10 -20.50 6.68
N ARG A 74 17.91 -19.88 7.85
CA ARG A 74 18.76 -20.07 9.02
C ARG A 74 18.38 -21.34 9.79
N GLU A 75 17.09 -21.65 9.88
CA GLU A 75 16.55 -22.84 10.54
C GLU A 75 16.92 -24.12 9.77
N LEU A 76 16.80 -24.09 8.43
CA LEU A 76 17.29 -25.16 7.54
C LEU A 76 18.81 -25.38 7.67
N ALA A 77 19.60 -24.32 7.84
CA ALA A 77 21.05 -24.45 8.03
C ALA A 77 21.43 -25.07 9.39
N THR A 78 20.64 -24.85 10.45
CA THR A 78 20.85 -25.47 11.77
C THR A 78 20.31 -26.88 11.92
N SER A 79 19.36 -27.31 11.09
CA SER A 79 18.80 -28.68 11.13
C SER A 79 19.67 -29.72 10.40
N GLN A 80 20.61 -29.27 9.56
CA GLN A 80 21.57 -30.12 8.84
C GLN A 80 22.96 -30.21 9.51
N ALA A 81 23.12 -29.69 10.73
CA ALA A 81 24.35 -29.75 11.54
C ALA A 81 24.13 -30.67 12.75
#